data_AF-A0A957FCQ7-F1
#
_entry.id   AF-A0A957FCQ7-F1
#
_cell.length_a   1.000
_cell.length_b   1.000
_cell.length_c   1.000
_cell.angle_alpha   90.00
_cell.angle_beta   90.00
_cell.angle_gamma   90.00
#
_symmetry.space_group_name_H-M   'P 1'
#
loop_
_entity.id
_entity.type
_entity.pdbx_description
1 polymer ?
#
loop_
_entity_poly.entity_id
_entity_poly.type
_entity_poly.pdbx_seq_one_letter_code
_entity_poly.pdbx_strand_id
1 'polypeptide(L)' 'MPRRYRPEKSVVEPDLKYGNLHIAMFVNRLMRDGKKSTAYRVLYDSFDIVETR' A
#
# COMPACT_ATOMS: atom_id res chain seq x y z
N MET A 1 9.99 -7.08 -20.60
CA MET A 1 10.23 -5.64 -20.85
C MET A 1 9.80 -5.33 -22.27
N PRO A 2 8.75 -4.52 -22.48
CA PRO A 2 8.16 -4.41 -23.81
C PRO A 2 8.82 -3.31 -24.65
N ARG A 3 9.15 -3.63 -25.90
CA ARG A 3 9.71 -2.68 -26.89
C ARG A 3 8.65 -1.88 -27.66
N ARG A 4 7.42 -2.41 -27.79
CA ARG A 4 6.29 -1.77 -28.51
C ARG A 4 4.93 -1.93 -27.81
N TYR A 5 4.81 -2.90 -26.89
CA TYR A 5 3.57 -3.21 -26.17
C TYR A 5 3.43 -2.38 -24.90
N ARG A 6 2.20 -1.96 -24.57
CA ARG A 6 1.87 -1.33 -23.29
C ARG A 6 1.20 -2.39 -22.40
N PRO A 7 1.84 -2.82 -21.31
CA PRO A 7 1.21 -3.75 -20.37
C PRO A 7 0.07 -3.05 -19.66
N GLU A 8 -0.97 -3.81 -19.39
CA GLU A 8 -2.09 -3.35 -18.60
C GLU A 8 -1.63 -3.00 -17.17
N LYS A 9 -2.25 -1.98 -16.59
CA LYS A 9 -1.96 -1.61 -15.20
C LYS A 9 -2.52 -2.69 -14.30
N SER A 10 -1.68 -3.19 -13.38
CA SER A 10 -2.13 -4.12 -12.35
C SER A 10 -3.20 -3.46 -11.48
N VAL A 11 -4.35 -4.12 -11.34
CA VAL A 11 -5.41 -3.69 -10.42
C VAL A 11 -4.92 -3.92 -8.99
N VAL A 12 -5.01 -2.87 -8.16
CA VAL A 12 -4.67 -2.94 -6.74
C VAL A 12 -5.97 -3.06 -5.96
N GLU A 13 -6.05 -4.06 -5.10
CA GLU A 13 -7.18 -4.20 -4.19
C GLU A 13 -7.18 -3.08 -3.15
N PRO A 14 -8.36 -2.55 -2.78
CA PRO A 14 -8.46 -1.56 -1.72
C PRO A 14 -8.02 -2.15 -0.38
N ASP A 15 -7.62 -1.26 0.52
CA ASP A 15 -7.24 -1.67 1.87
C ASP A 15 -8.40 -2.33 2.65
N LEU A 16 -8.08 -3.30 3.51
CA LEU A 16 -9.06 -4.07 4.30
C LEU A 16 -9.67 -3.27 5.46
N LYS A 17 -8.95 -2.29 6.03
CA LYS A 17 -9.42 -1.53 7.20
C LYS A 17 -10.24 -0.31 6.77
N TYR A 18 -9.75 0.45 5.79
CA TYR A 18 -10.35 1.71 5.37
C TYR A 18 -11.00 1.66 3.98
N GLY A 19 -10.92 0.54 3.25
CA GLY A 19 -11.48 0.44 1.89
C GLY A 19 -10.82 1.38 0.87
N ASN A 20 -9.68 1.98 1.18
CA ASN A 20 -9.07 3.04 0.38
C ASN A 20 -7.94 2.51 -0.51
N LEU A 21 -8.01 2.82 -1.80
CA LEU A 21 -6.99 2.47 -2.80
C LEU A 21 -5.64 3.15 -2.52
N HIS A 22 -5.65 4.39 -2.04
CA HIS A 22 -4.43 5.17 -1.81
C HIS A 22 -3.58 4.59 -0.68
N ILE A 23 -4.25 4.10 0.39
CA ILE A 23 -3.59 3.41 1.50
C ILE A 23 -2.94 2.12 1.00
N ALA A 24 -3.67 1.29 0.23
CA ALA A 24 -3.12 0.08 -0.33
C ALA A 24 -1.91 0.33 -1.26
N MET A 25 -1.99 1.35 -2.12
CA MET A 25 -0.86 1.77 -2.96
C MET A 25 0.34 2.26 -2.15
N PHE A 26 0.10 2.97 -1.04
CA PHE A 26 1.16 3.46 -0.17
C PHE A 26 1.85 2.30 0.55
N VAL A 27 1.09 1.36 1.12
CA VAL A 27 1.64 0.16 1.79
C VAL A 27 2.49 -0.67 0.83
N ASN A 28 2.04 -0.85 -0.41
CA ASN A 28 2.81 -1.59 -1.42
C ASN A 28 4.17 -0.94 -1.73
N ARG A 29 4.30 0.38 -1.60
CA ARG A 29 5.57 1.11 -1.78
C ARG A 29 6.41 1.19 -0.50
N LEU A 30 5.76 1.21 0.67
CA LEU A 30 6.41 1.22 1.98
C LEU A 30 7.04 -0.14 2.32
N MET A 31 6.42 -1.22 1.84
CA MET A 31 6.81 -2.59 2.14
C MET A 31 8.25 -2.89 1.71
N ARG A 32 9.02 -3.48 2.64
CA ARG A 32 10.36 -4.04 2.39
C ARG A 32 10.32 -5.55 2.53
N ASP A 33 11.13 -6.24 1.73
CA ASP A 33 11.24 -7.72 1.70
C ASP A 33 9.91 -8.49 1.51
N GLY A 34 8.88 -7.86 0.92
CA GLY A 34 7.56 -8.49 0.77
C GLY A 34 6.75 -8.62 2.07
N LYS A 35 7.17 -7.97 3.15
CA LYS A 35 6.52 -8.05 4.48
C LYS A 35 5.27 -7.17 4.58
N LYS A 36 4.17 -7.60 3.96
CA LYS A 36 2.93 -6.80 3.86
C LYS A 36 2.27 -6.54 5.22
N SER A 37 2.20 -7.55 6.08
CA SER A 37 1.63 -7.42 7.44
C SER A 37 2.40 -6.38 8.28
N THR A 38 3.74 -6.40 8.22
CA THR A 38 4.57 -5.42 8.94
C THR A 38 4.38 -4.01 8.41
N ALA A 39 4.29 -3.84 7.08
CA ALA A 39 4.04 -2.54 6.47
C ALA A 39 2.69 -1.94 6.86
N TYR A 40 1.63 -2.77 6.91
CA TYR A 40 0.31 -2.33 7.39
C TYR A 40 0.35 -1.89 8.86
N ARG A 41 0.99 -2.69 9.73
CA ARG A 41 1.11 -2.35 11.15
C ARG A 41 1.79 -1.00 11.34
N VAL A 42 2.97 -0.80 10.74
CA VAL A 42 3.72 0.46 10.84
C VAL A 42 2.88 1.65 10.34
N LEU A 43 2.13 1.49 9.26
CA LEU A 43 1.29 2.58 8.73
C LEU A 43 0.16 2.95 9.69
N TYR A 44 -0.55 1.96 10.24
CA TYR A 44 -1.65 2.22 11.17
C TYR A 44 -1.16 2.78 12.49
N ASP A 45 -0.08 2.23 13.04
CA ASP A 45 0.56 2.78 14.25
C ASP A 45 0.96 4.25 14.01
N SER A 46 1.42 4.60 12.80
CA SER A 46 1.77 5.98 12.44
C SER A 46 0.55 6.89 12.36
N PHE A 47 -0.60 6.40 11.88
CA PHE A 47 -1.84 7.17 11.86
C PHE A 47 -2.37 7.44 13.27
N ASP A 48 -2.29 6.47 14.18
CA ASP A 48 -2.70 6.65 15.57
C ASP A 48 -1.85 7.74 16.26
N ILE A 49 -0.55 7.81 15.94
CA ILE A 49 0.34 8.88 16.43
C ILE A 49 -0.04 10.25 15.87
N VAL A 50 -0.42 10.33 14.59
CA VAL A 50 -0.84 11.57 13.93
C VAL A 50 -2.19 12.05 14.48
N GLU A 51 -3.12 11.14 14.75
CA GLU A 51 -4.43 11.46 15.33
C GLU A 51 -4.32 12.00 16.76
N THR A 52 -3.36 11.49 17.52
CA THR A 52 -3.14 11.92 18.92
C THR A 52 -2.55 13.34 19.03
N ARG A 53 -2.06 13.92 17.93
CA ARG A 53 -1.30 15.18 17.92
C ARG A 53 -2.11 16.34 17.34
#